data_AF-A0B614-F1
#
_entry.id   AF-A0B614-F1
#
_cell.length_a   1.000
_cell.length_b   1.000
_cell.length_c   1.000
_cell.angle_alpha   90.00
_cell.angle_beta   90.00
_cell.angle_gamma   90.00
#
_symmetry.space_group_name_H-M   'P 1'
#
loop_
_entity.id
_entity.type
_entity.pdbx_description
1 polymer ?
#
loop_
_entity_poly.entity_id
_entity_poly.type
_entity_poly.pdbx_seq_one_letter_code
_entity_poly.pdbx_strand_id
1 'polypeptide(L)'
;MRAKRDEIMSLTGFDSIDAVKSGRVYVMDINMASGLSELITLLYYAKWFHPDLFQDINPREVHAELLKKYFGMEIDGIHQVYPE
;
A
#
# COMPACT_ATOMS: atom_id res chain seq x y z
N MET A 1 -9.34 -1.04 -3.48
CA MET A 1 -8.06 -1.54 -4.02
C MET A 1 -8.01 -3.07 -4.23
N ARG A 2 -8.56 -3.92 -3.35
CA ARG A 2 -8.61 -5.39 -3.54
C ARG A 2 -9.10 -5.83 -4.94
N ALA A 3 -10.27 -5.34 -5.37
CA ALA A 3 -10.83 -5.69 -6.68
C ALA A 3 -9.89 -5.36 -7.86
N LYS A 4 -9.12 -4.25 -7.76
CA LYS A 4 -8.12 -3.88 -8.79
C LYS A 4 -6.93 -4.85 -8.79
N ARG A 5 -6.49 -5.31 -7.62
CA ARG A 5 -5.45 -6.35 -7.54
C ARG A 5 -5.95 -7.67 -8.15
N ASP A 6 -7.17 -8.07 -7.81
CA ASP A 6 -7.76 -9.32 -8.32
C ASP A 6 -7.93 -9.26 -9.84
N GLU A 7 -8.36 -8.12 -10.39
CA GLU A 7 -8.37 -7.84 -11.82
C GLU A 7 -6.98 -8.03 -12.44
N ILE A 8 -5.93 -7.38 -11.89
CA ILE A 8 -4.54 -7.49 -12.38
C ILE A 8 -4.05 -8.94 -12.35
N MET A 9 -4.32 -9.66 -11.26
CA MET A 9 -3.93 -11.06 -11.11
C MET A 9 -4.66 -12.00 -12.08
N SER A 10 -5.82 -11.60 -12.58
CA SER A 10 -6.63 -12.37 -13.54
C SER A 10 -6.31 -12.10 -15.01
N LEU A 11 -5.40 -11.17 -15.31
CA LEU A 11 -5.05 -10.81 -16.68
C LEU A 11 -4.43 -12.00 -17.42
N THR A 12 -4.90 -12.26 -18.64
CA THR A 12 -4.36 -13.32 -19.49
C THR A 12 -2.85 -13.15 -19.69
N GLY A 13 -2.07 -14.19 -19.38
CA GLY A 13 -0.61 -14.21 -19.48
C GLY A 13 0.13 -13.78 -18.21
N PHE A 14 -0.57 -13.22 -17.21
CA PHE A 14 0.04 -12.81 -15.94
C PHE A 14 0.20 -13.98 -14.97
N ASP A 15 -0.47 -15.10 -15.22
CA ASP A 15 -0.35 -16.37 -14.48
C ASP A 15 1.08 -16.94 -14.49
N SER A 16 1.91 -16.55 -15.48
CA SER A 16 3.31 -16.93 -15.56
C SER A 16 4.25 -16.14 -14.63
N ILE A 17 3.81 -14.97 -14.13
CA ILE A 17 4.62 -14.05 -13.32
C ILE A 17 4.72 -14.57 -11.88
N ASP A 18 5.94 -14.67 -11.33
CA ASP A 18 6.17 -15.21 -9.98
C ASP A 18 5.47 -14.41 -8.88
N ALA A 19 5.40 -13.08 -9.02
CA ALA A 19 4.66 -12.22 -8.10
C ALA A 19 3.15 -12.56 -8.07
N VAL A 20 2.56 -12.90 -9.23
CA VAL A 20 1.16 -13.30 -9.33
C VAL A 20 0.95 -14.69 -8.72
N LYS A 21 1.80 -15.66 -9.09
CA LYS A 21 1.77 -17.03 -8.53
C LYS A 21 1.89 -17.05 -7.00
N SER A 22 2.75 -16.20 -6.44
CA SER A 22 2.98 -16.10 -5.00
C SER A 22 2.03 -15.14 -4.28
N GLY A 23 1.12 -14.47 -5.00
CA GLY A 23 0.22 -13.47 -4.43
C GLY A 23 0.90 -12.19 -3.95
N ARG A 24 2.18 -11.95 -4.29
CA ARG A 24 2.90 -10.72 -3.95
C ARG A 24 2.66 -9.62 -4.99
N VAL A 25 1.39 -9.28 -5.18
CA VAL A 25 0.95 -8.15 -6.00
C VAL A 25 0.40 -7.08 -5.07
N TYR A 26 0.92 -5.87 -5.20
CA TYR A 26 0.56 -4.72 -4.37
C TYR A 26 -0.05 -3.65 -5.26
N VAL A 27 -1.07 -2.95 -4.75
CA VAL A 27 -1.76 -1.87 -5.45
C VAL A 27 -1.74 -0.65 -4.55
N MET A 28 -1.50 0.51 -5.16
CA MET A 28 -1.44 1.79 -4.49
C MET A 28 -2.09 2.86 -5.36
N ASP A 29 -2.74 3.82 -4.73
CA ASP A 29 -3.24 5.02 -5.39
C ASP A 29 -2.06 5.87 -5.86
N ILE A 30 -2.06 6.24 -7.14
CA ILE A 30 -1.00 7.05 -7.74
C ILE A 30 -0.82 8.41 -7.04
N ASN A 31 -1.86 8.93 -6.39
CA ASN A 31 -1.79 10.17 -5.62
C ASN A 31 -0.88 10.05 -4.39
N MET A 32 -0.54 8.83 -3.95
CA MET A 32 0.44 8.61 -2.88
C MET A 32 1.90 8.63 -3.35
N ALA A 33 2.15 8.72 -4.67
CA ALA A 33 3.50 8.67 -5.24
C ALA A 33 4.22 10.03 -5.24
N SER A 34 3.77 11.00 -4.44
CA SER A 34 4.43 12.31 -4.33
C SER A 34 4.09 13.03 -3.03
N GLY A 35 4.92 13.99 -2.66
CA GLY A 35 4.69 14.85 -1.51
C GLY A 35 4.77 14.10 -0.19
N LEU A 36 4.02 14.57 0.82
CA LEU A 36 4.14 14.00 2.17
C LEU A 36 3.56 12.58 2.27
N SER A 37 2.63 12.23 1.39
CA SER A 37 2.07 10.87 1.26
C SER A 37 3.10 9.85 0.75
N GLU A 38 4.15 10.28 0.05
CA GLU A 38 5.22 9.41 -0.44
C GLU A 38 5.99 8.74 0.71
N LEU A 39 6.10 9.40 1.87
CA LEU A 39 6.69 8.78 3.06
C LEU A 39 5.92 7.54 3.50
N ILE A 40 4.59 7.59 3.41
CA ILE A 40 3.71 6.48 3.75
C ILE A 40 3.84 5.37 2.70
N THR A 41 3.93 5.74 1.43
CA THR A 41 4.23 4.81 0.32
C THR A 41 5.51 4.02 0.58
N LEU A 42 6.58 4.70 0.96
CA LEU A 42 7.87 4.06 1.27
C LEU A 42 7.76 3.11 2.47
N LEU A 43 6.95 3.45 3.49
CA LEU A 43 6.68 2.56 4.62
C LEU A 43 5.91 1.30 4.19
N TYR A 44 4.93 1.42 3.31
CA TYR A 44 4.25 0.25 2.74
C TYR A 44 5.21 -0.62 1.95
N TYR A 45 6.09 -0.05 1.11
CA TYR A 45 7.12 -0.81 0.39
C TYR A 45 8.05 -1.55 1.35
N ALA A 46 8.55 -0.86 2.39
CA ALA A 46 9.40 -1.47 3.39
C ALA A 46 8.72 -2.66 4.09
N LYS A 47 7.45 -2.49 4.50
CA LYS A 47 6.66 -3.55 5.13
C LYS A 47 6.37 -4.71 4.19
N TRP A 48 6.02 -4.45 2.93
CA TRP A 48 5.74 -5.51 1.96
C TRP A 48 6.99 -6.29 1.54
N PHE A 49 8.15 -5.64 1.48
CA PHE A 49 9.40 -6.28 1.06
C PHE A 49 10.13 -6.97 2.21
N HIS A 50 9.97 -6.46 3.44
CA HIS A 50 10.66 -6.94 4.64
C HIS A 50 9.70 -7.01 5.84
N PRO A 51 8.62 -7.82 5.78
CA PRO A 51 7.61 -7.85 6.84
C PRO A 51 8.18 -8.20 8.22
N ASP A 52 9.22 -9.03 8.28
CA ASP A 52 9.88 -9.42 9.53
C ASP A 52 10.60 -8.24 10.21
N LEU A 53 11.12 -7.29 9.43
CA LEU A 53 11.83 -6.11 9.93
C LEU A 53 10.88 -4.96 10.31
N PHE A 54 9.70 -4.90 9.70
CA PHE A 54 8.72 -3.81 9.85
C PHE A 54 7.39 -4.32 10.42
N GLN A 55 7.44 -5.38 11.23
CA GLN A 55 6.25 -6.02 11.80
C GLN A 55 5.52 -5.09 12.81
N ASP A 56 6.28 -4.27 13.52
CA ASP A 56 5.86 -3.34 14.57
C ASP A 56 5.29 -2.01 14.02
N ILE A 57 5.52 -1.72 12.74
CA ILE A 57 5.06 -0.49 12.10
C ILE A 57 3.71 -0.73 11.43
N ASN A 58 2.72 0.12 11.74
CA ASN A 58 1.46 0.23 11.01
C ASN A 58 1.50 1.49 10.12
N PRO A 59 1.74 1.37 8.79
CA PRO A 59 1.84 2.54 7.91
C PRO A 59 0.55 3.39 7.88
N ARG A 60 -0.62 2.78 8.11
CA ARG A 60 -1.90 3.50 8.17
C ARG A 60 -1.99 4.39 9.40
N GLU A 61 -1.50 3.94 10.55
CA GLU A 61 -1.44 4.76 11.78
C GLU A 61 -0.46 5.93 11.61
N VAL A 62 0.71 5.69 11.01
CA VAL A 62 1.67 6.76 10.70
C VAL A 62 1.06 7.81 9.75
N HIS A 63 0.29 7.36 8.76
CA HIS A 63 -0.42 8.26 7.86
C HIS A 63 -1.46 9.11 8.59
N ALA A 64 -2.25 8.49 9.48
CA ALA A 64 -3.23 9.20 10.30
C ALA A 64 -2.57 10.24 11.21
N GLU A 65 -1.45 9.91 11.87
CA GLU A 65 -0.69 10.85 12.69
C GLU A 65 -0.21 12.04 11.87
N LEU A 66 0.35 11.77 10.69
CA LEU A 66 0.90 12.77 9.80
C LEU A 66 -0.20 13.72 9.26
N LEU A 67 -1.35 13.20 8.85
CA LEU A 67 -2.49 14.00 8.42
C LEU A 67 -3.02 14.90 9.54
N LYS A 68 -3.16 14.34 10.74
CA LYS A 68 -3.63 15.07 11.90
C LYS A 68 -2.66 16.19 12.31
N LYS A 69 -1.36 15.89 12.31
CA LYS A 69 -0.30 16.80 12.78
C LYS A 69 -0.04 17.96 11.83
N TYR A 70 -0.03 17.71 10.52
CA TYR A 70 0.39 18.71 9.53
C TYR A 70 -0.75 19.34 8.74
N PHE A 71 -1.91 18.69 8.66
CA PHE A 71 -3.05 19.18 7.90
C PHE A 71 -4.33 19.34 8.74
N GLY A 72 -4.33 18.92 10.01
CA GLY A 72 -5.53 18.94 10.85
C GLY A 72 -6.66 18.05 10.31
N MET A 73 -6.30 17.04 9.51
CA MET A 73 -7.23 16.12 8.86
C MET A 73 -7.22 14.76 9.55
N GLU A 74 -8.38 14.09 9.56
CA GLU A 74 -8.47 12.68 9.94
C GLU A 74 -8.35 11.82 8.69
N ILE A 75 -7.75 10.63 8.82
CA ILE A 75 -7.67 9.69 7.70
C ILE A 75 -9.08 9.20 7.35
N ASP A 76 -9.40 9.17 6.06
CA ASP A 76 -10.69 8.68 5.62
C ASP A 76 -10.80 7.14 5.76
N GLY A 77 -12.03 6.63 5.57
CA GLY A 77 -12.29 5.19 5.49
C GLY A 77 -11.89 4.58 4.13
N ILE A 78 -11.36 5.37 3.19
CA ILE A 78 -10.93 4.88 1.89
C ILE A 78 -9.54 4.27 2.07
N HIS A 79 -9.35 3.09 1.51
CA HIS A 79 -8.06 2.40 1.56
C HIS A 79 -7.32 2.72 0.26
N GLN A 80 -6.21 3.48 0.35
CA GLN A 80 -5.41 3.89 -0.80
C GLN A 80 -4.40 2.82 -1.25
N VAL A 81 -4.24 1.74 -0.48
CA VAL A 81 -3.35 0.62 -0.82
C VAL A 81 -4.04 -0.74 -0.66
N TYR A 82 -3.45 -1.79 -1.22
CA TYR A 82 -3.79 -3.17 -0.91
C TYR A 82 -2.66 -4.14 -1.30
N PRO A 83 -2.35 -5.16 -0.48
CA PRO A 83 -2.75 -5.33 0.93
C PRO A 83 -2.31 -4.17 1.84
N GLU A 84 -2.95 -4.03 3.00
CA GLU A 84 -2.47 -3.10 4.04
C GLU A 84 -1.27 -3.69 4.82
#